data_AF-A0A7H9HT62-F1
#
_entry.id   AF-A0A7H9HT62-F1
#
_cell.length_a   1.000
_cell.length_b   1.000
_cell.length_c   1.000
_cell.angle_alpha   90.00
_cell.angle_beta   90.00
_cell.angle_gamma   90.00
#
_symmetry.space_group_name_H-M   'P 1'
#
loop_
_entity.id
_entity.type
_entity.pdbx_description
1 polymer ?
#
loop_
_entity_poly.entity_id
_entity_poly.type
_entity_poly.pdbx_seq_one_letter_code
_entity_poly.pdbx_strand_id
1 'polypeptide(L)'
;MHSISPAQISNSRKEVAELKEHYERLQNQFDSSTAELELSLTPKQVIDLHIKRLKEYNELRDTGLRLAQLVADEKSCRMKEVFEEMGYSMRDD
;
A
#
# COMPACT_ATOMS: atom_id res chain seq x y z
N MET A 1 -13.94 47.77 9.32
CA MET A 1 -14.63 46.72 8.55
C MET A 1 -13.98 46.67 7.17
N HIS A 2 -13.26 45.60 6.83
CA HIS A 2 -12.64 45.46 5.51
C HIS A 2 -13.73 45.05 4.51
N SER A 3 -14.12 45.95 3.62
CA SER A 3 -15.15 45.73 2.60
C SER A 3 -14.59 44.83 1.50
N ILE A 4 -15.07 43.60 1.39
CA ILE A 4 -14.74 42.70 0.27
C ILE A 4 -15.38 43.27 -0.99
N SER A 5 -14.59 43.46 -2.05
CA SER A 5 -15.09 44.03 -3.30
C SER A 5 -15.98 43.02 -4.05
N PRO A 6 -17.02 43.49 -4.79
CA PRO A 6 -17.86 42.61 -5.62
C PRO A 6 -17.06 41.77 -6.63
N ALA A 7 -15.93 42.31 -7.13
CA ALA A 7 -15.03 41.60 -8.03
C ALA A 7 -14.30 40.44 -7.33
N GLN A 8 -13.89 40.63 -6.06
CA GLN A 8 -13.30 39.56 -5.26
C GLN A 8 -14.31 38.44 -5.01
N ILE A 9 -15.57 38.78 -4.69
CA ILE A 9 -16.65 37.80 -4.51
C ILE A 9 -16.91 37.01 -5.81
N SER A 10 -16.93 37.70 -6.96
CA SER A 10 -17.11 37.07 -8.26
C SER A 10 -15.98 36.11 -8.61
N ASN A 11 -14.73 36.51 -8.37
CA ASN A 11 -13.56 35.66 -8.65
C ASN A 11 -13.53 34.43 -7.74
N SER A 12 -13.76 34.59 -6.44
CA SER A 12 -13.84 33.46 -5.52
C SER A 12 -14.98 32.49 -5.87
N ARG A 13 -16.11 32.99 -6.40
CA ARG A 13 -17.20 32.12 -6.88
C ARG A 13 -16.79 31.29 -8.10
N LYS A 14 -16.05 31.88 -9.04
CA LYS A 14 -15.52 31.15 -10.21
C LYS A 14 -14.53 30.08 -9.78
N GLU A 15 -13.59 30.43 -8.91
CA GLU A 15 -12.60 29.51 -8.37
C GLU A 15 -13.26 28.33 -7.62
N VAL A 16 -14.28 28.61 -6.81
CA VAL A 16 -15.08 27.56 -6.15
C VAL A 16 -15.80 26.65 -7.16
N ALA A 17 -16.31 27.21 -8.26
CA ALA A 17 -16.97 26.42 -9.30
C ALA A 17 -15.98 25.52 -10.03
N GLU A 18 -14.81 26.04 -10.40
CA GLU A 18 -13.73 25.29 -11.03
C GLU A 18 -13.22 24.18 -10.10
N LEU A 19 -12.99 24.48 -8.82
CA LEU A 19 -12.57 23.49 -7.82
C LEU A 19 -13.59 22.35 -7.66
N LYS A 20 -14.88 22.66 -7.68
CA LYS A 20 -15.95 21.65 -7.63
C LYS A 20 -15.94 20.75 -8.85
N GLU A 21 -15.79 21.32 -10.05
CA GLU A 21 -15.72 20.54 -11.29
C GLU A 21 -14.48 19.64 -11.31
N HIS A 22 -13.33 20.15 -10.86
CA HIS A 22 -12.12 19.35 -10.69
C HIS A 22 -12.30 18.20 -9.69
N TYR A 23 -12.96 18.47 -8.57
CA TYR A 23 -13.26 17.46 -7.56
C TYR A 23 -14.18 16.35 -8.11
N GLU A 24 -15.28 16.72 -8.75
CA GLU A 24 -16.23 15.75 -9.32
C GLU A 24 -15.57 14.86 -10.37
N ARG A 25 -14.76 15.45 -11.26
CA ARG A 25 -14.00 14.68 -12.25
C ARG A 25 -13.04 13.69 -11.60
N LEU A 26 -12.31 14.11 -10.56
CA LEU A 26 -11.37 13.24 -9.86
C LEU A 26 -12.09 12.10 -9.12
N GLN A 27 -13.23 12.41 -8.49
CA GLN A 27 -14.07 11.42 -7.83
C GLN A 27 -14.59 10.38 -8.83
N ASN A 28 -15.10 10.82 -9.99
CA ASN A 28 -15.58 9.90 -11.03
C ASN A 28 -14.47 8.98 -11.58
N GLN A 29 -13.25 9.51 -11.73
CA GLN A 29 -12.09 8.69 -12.14
C GLN A 29 -11.74 7.63 -11.08
N PHE A 30 -11.81 8.02 -9.80
CA PHE A 30 -11.57 7.11 -8.69
C PHE A 30 -12.62 6.01 -8.61
N ASP A 31 -13.90 6.37 -8.71
CA ASP A 31 -15.03 5.44 -8.65
C ASP A 31 -15.00 4.47 -9.84
N SER A 32 -14.65 4.95 -11.03
CA SER A 32 -14.52 4.10 -12.22
C SER A 32 -13.38 3.09 -12.05
N SER A 33 -12.20 3.56 -11.61
CA SER A 33 -11.02 2.70 -11.43
C SER A 33 -11.22 1.67 -10.31
N THR A 34 -11.93 2.03 -9.24
CA THR A 34 -12.22 1.10 -8.14
C THR A 34 -13.27 0.07 -8.52
N ALA A 35 -14.28 0.45 -9.32
CA ALA A 35 -15.26 -0.49 -9.86
C ALA A 35 -14.63 -1.50 -10.83
N GLU A 36 -13.76 -1.05 -11.75
CA GLU A 36 -13.04 -1.92 -12.70
C GLU A 36 -12.14 -2.96 -12.01
N LEU A 37 -11.52 -2.57 -10.89
CA LEU A 37 -10.63 -3.43 -10.12
C LEU A 37 -11.35 -4.23 -9.02
N GLU A 38 -12.69 -4.16 -8.95
CA GLU A 38 -13.52 -4.76 -7.90
C GLU A 38 -13.00 -4.47 -6.48
N LEU A 39 -12.40 -3.29 -6.28
CA LEU A 39 -11.78 -2.91 -5.02
C LEU A 39 -12.86 -2.50 -4.02
N SER A 40 -13.19 -3.40 -3.10
CA SER A 40 -14.08 -3.11 -1.97
C SER A 40 -13.42 -2.26 -0.87
N LEU A 41 -12.14 -1.92 -1.02
CA LEU A 41 -11.32 -1.24 -0.02
C LEU A 41 -11.08 0.21 -0.40
N THR A 42 -11.24 1.10 0.57
CA THR A 42 -10.81 2.50 0.46
C THR A 42 -9.29 2.59 0.27
N PRO A 43 -8.74 3.69 -0.29
CA PRO A 43 -7.30 3.84 -0.50
C PRO A 43 -6.50 3.68 0.79
N LYS A 44 -7.02 4.21 1.90
CA LYS A 44 -6.42 4.04 3.22
C LYS A 44 -6.39 2.57 3.64
N GLN A 45 -7.49 1.83 3.46
CA GLN A 45 -7.54 0.41 3.76
C GLN A 45 -6.57 -0.41 2.89
N VAL A 46 -6.37 -0.04 1.63
CA VAL A 46 -5.37 -0.70 0.75
C VAL A 46 -3.96 -0.48 1.29
N ILE A 47 -3.62 0.76 1.66
CA ILE A 47 -2.31 1.10 2.24
C ILE A 47 -2.10 0.35 3.57
N ASP A 48 -3.08 0.40 4.47
CA ASP A 48 -3.02 -0.26 5.77
C ASP A 48 -2.86 -1.78 5.61
N LEU A 49 -3.58 -2.38 4.66
CA LEU A 49 -3.47 -3.80 4.33
C LEU A 49 -2.07 -4.15 3.78
N HIS A 50 -1.52 -3.31 2.91
CA HIS A 50 -0.18 -3.53 2.36
C HIS A 50 0.89 -3.45 3.45
N ILE A 51 0.83 -2.43 4.32
CA ILE A 51 1.75 -2.28 5.46
C ILE A 51 1.66 -3.50 6.38
N LYS A 52 0.44 -3.95 6.69
CA LYS A 52 0.21 -5.14 7.53
C LYS A 52 0.84 -6.38 6.90
N ARG A 53 0.56 -6.65 5.63
CA ARG A 53 1.10 -7.82 4.91
C ARG A 53 2.61 -7.81 4.84
N LEU A 54 3.20 -6.65 4.55
CA LEU A 54 4.66 -6.51 4.50
C LEU A 54 5.31 -6.78 5.86
N LYS A 55 4.70 -6.27 6.94
CA LYS A 55 5.16 -6.54 8.30
C LYS A 55 5.07 -8.03 8.63
N GLU A 56 3.93 -8.66 8.37
CA GLU A 56 3.70 -10.08 8.62
C GLU A 56 4.68 -10.97 7.84
N TYR A 57 4.91 -10.65 6.56
CA TYR A 57 5.90 -11.33 5.73
C TYR A 57 7.32 -11.21 6.33
N ASN A 58 7.75 -10.00 6.72
CA ASN A 58 9.07 -9.80 7.30
C ASN A 58 9.23 -10.58 8.62
N GLU A 59 8.23 -10.53 9.49
CA GLU A 59 8.25 -11.27 10.77
C GLU A 59 8.33 -12.79 10.56
N LEU A 60 7.55 -13.31 9.60
CA LEU A 60 7.55 -14.73 9.26
C LEU A 60 8.88 -15.15 8.65
N ARG A 61 9.39 -14.40 7.67
CA ARG A 61 10.67 -14.69 7.01
C ARG A 61 11.81 -14.69 8.01
N ASP A 62 11.91 -13.65 8.86
CA ASP A 62 12.99 -13.52 9.82
C ASP A 62 12.92 -14.61 10.91
N THR A 63 11.72 -15.06 11.28
CA THR A 63 11.53 -16.19 12.20
C THR A 63 11.92 -17.50 11.53
N GLY A 64 11.45 -17.74 10.30
CA GLY A 64 11.76 -18.94 9.52
C GLY A 64 13.26 -19.09 9.26
N LEU A 65 13.94 -18.01 8.87
CA LEU A 65 15.39 -18.01 8.65
C LEU A 65 16.15 -18.30 9.95
N ARG A 66 15.71 -17.76 11.09
CA ARG A 66 16.32 -18.08 12.40
C ARG A 66 16.17 -19.56 12.75
N LEU A 67 15.00 -20.15 12.52
CA LEU A 67 14.77 -21.57 12.75
C LEU A 67 15.63 -22.44 11.81
N ALA A 68 15.68 -22.09 10.52
CA ALA A 68 16.50 -22.80 9.54
C ALA A 68 17.99 -22.72 9.89
N GLN A 69 18.47 -21.58 10.40
CA GLN A 69 19.85 -21.42 10.87
C GLN A 69 20.15 -22.35 12.05
N LEU A 70 19.25 -22.45 13.03
CA LEU A 70 19.43 -23.38 14.17
C LEU A 70 19.54 -24.84 13.70
N VAL A 71 18.74 -25.24 12.71
CA VAL A 71 18.83 -26.59 12.11
C VAL A 71 20.14 -26.77 11.36
N ALA A 72 20.59 -25.75 10.62
CA ALA A 72 21.83 -25.78 9.88
C ALA A 72 23.05 -25.94 10.81
N ASP A 73 23.04 -25.19 11.92
CA ASP A 73 24.07 -25.24 12.96
C ASP A 73 24.14 -26.63 13.61
N GLU A 74 22.99 -27.20 14.01
CA GLU A 74 22.90 -28.54 14.59
C GLU A 74 23.40 -29.62 13.61
N LYS A 75 23.06 -29.49 12.33
CA LYS A 75 23.52 -30.40 11.26
C LYS A 75 24.94 -30.12 10.78
N SER A 76 25.60 -29.06 11.27
CA SER A 76 26.90 -28.58 10.77
C SER A 76 26.94 -28.41 9.25
N CYS A 77 25.86 -27.88 8.68
CA CYS A 77 25.69 -27.64 7.25
C CYS A 77 25.34 -26.18 6.95
N ARG A 78 25.27 -25.80 5.68
CA ARG A 78 24.86 -24.46 5.27
C ARG A 78 23.34 -24.35 5.25
N MET A 79 22.81 -23.19 5.60
CA MET A 79 21.37 -22.91 5.56
C MET A 79 20.73 -23.24 4.19
N LYS A 80 21.46 -22.99 3.09
CA LYS A 80 20.99 -23.37 1.74
C LYS A 80 20.70 -24.88 1.61
N GLU A 81 21.53 -25.73 2.21
CA GLU A 81 21.38 -27.20 2.15
C GLU A 81 20.12 -27.64 2.92
N VAL A 82 19.78 -26.95 4.03
CA VAL A 82 18.52 -27.17 4.76
C VAL A 82 17.31 -26.82 3.89
N PHE A 83 17.33 -25.69 3.20
CA PHE A 83 16.25 -25.30 2.28
C PHE A 83 16.11 -26.27 1.11
N GLU A 84 17.23 -26.71 0.51
CA GLU A 84 17.24 -27.72 -0.55
C GLU A 84 16.68 -29.07 -0.07
N GLU A 85 17.04 -29.52 1.14
CA GLU A 85 16.49 -30.74 1.77
C GLU A 85 14.98 -30.63 2.01
N MET A 86 14.49 -29.43 2.37
CA MET A 86 13.06 -29.15 2.54
C MET A 86 12.31 -28.98 1.20
N GLY A 87 13.00 -28.95 0.06
CA GLY A 87 12.40 -28.74 -1.26
C GLY A 87 12.03 -27.28 -1.56
N TYR A 88 12.64 -26.31 -0.88
CA TYR A 88 12.39 -24.88 -1.07
C TYR A 88 13.62 -24.14 -1.61
N SER A 89 13.37 -23.04 -2.33
CA SER A 89 14.40 -22.07 -2.71
C SER A 89 14.65 -21.08 -1.58
N MET A 90 15.89 -20.59 -1.47
CA MET A 90 16.27 -19.46 -0.60
C MET A 90 15.94 -18.10 -1.22
N ARG A 91 15.47 -18.06 -2.47
CA ARG A 91 15.06 -16.82 -3.12
C ARG A 91 13.57 -16.59 -2.93
N ASP A 92 13.23 -15.33 -2.68
CA ASP A 92 11.85 -14.84 -2.57
C ASP A 92 11.19 -14.57 -3.95
N ASP A 93 11.65 -15.26 -5.01
CA ASP A 93 11.23 -15.06 -6.41
C ASP A 93 9.73 -15.36 -6.64
#